data_AF-A0A367MAV4-F1
#
_entry.id   AF-A0A367MAV4-F1
#
_cell.length_a   1.000
_cell.length_b   1.000
_cell.length_c   1.000
_cell.angle_alpha   90.00
_cell.angle_beta   90.00
_cell.angle_gamma   90.00
#
_symmetry.space_group_name_H-M   'P 1'
#
loop_
_entity.id
_entity.type
_entity.pdbx_description
1 polymer ?
#
loop_
_entity_poly.entity_id
_entity_poly.type
_entity_poly.pdbx_seq_one_letter_code
_entity_poly.pdbx_strand_id
1 'polypeptide(L)'
;MMSRRARFLLLAVLLLLAGLLAIFLASRLQPYTETIDLGPSPEARRNPYLAAELFLRKQGVTVSRADGLEVLKELPPSGHTLLLLGSRSGMTPGQARRLLQWSEQGGHLVLIAERLWDEDEKKSGDLLLDSL
;
A
#
# COMPACT_ATOMS: atom_id res chain seq x y z
N MET A 1 36.81 1.71 67.61
CA MET A 1 35.78 2.63 67.09
C MET A 1 36.35 3.37 65.89
N MET A 2 35.85 3.13 64.66
CA MET A 2 36.34 3.87 63.50
C MET A 2 36.08 5.38 63.67
N SER A 3 37.11 6.20 63.42
CA SER A 3 37.01 7.65 63.52
C SER A 3 35.92 8.17 62.57
N ARG A 4 35.17 9.20 62.98
CA ARG A 4 34.08 9.80 62.18
C ARG A 4 34.56 10.17 60.76
N ARG A 5 35.80 10.62 60.65
CA ARG A 5 36.49 10.96 59.39
C ARG A 5 36.65 9.76 58.45
N ALA A 6 37.03 8.59 58.98
CA ALA A 6 37.17 7.37 58.18
C ALA A 6 35.83 6.90 57.59
N ARG A 7 34.72 7.09 58.32
CA ARG A 7 33.37 6.79 57.80
C ARG A 7 32.97 7.72 56.68
N PHE A 8 33.24 9.02 56.80
CA PHE A 8 32.97 9.99 55.74
C PHE A 8 33.80 9.70 54.47
N LEU A 9 35.07 9.35 54.62
CA LEU A 9 35.93 8.98 53.49
C LEU A 9 35.43 7.71 52.79
N LEU A 10 35.05 6.67 53.55
CA LEU A 10 34.44 5.46 52.99
C LEU A 10 33.16 5.77 52.22
N LEU A 11 32.29 6.63 52.76
CA LEU A 11 31.06 7.07 52.11
C LEU A 11 31.34 7.83 50.81
N ALA A 12 32.32 8.73 50.81
CA ALA A 12 32.72 9.48 49.62
C ALA A 12 33.26 8.57 48.51
N VAL A 13 34.11 7.58 48.88
CA VAL A 13 34.64 6.60 47.93
C VAL A 13 33.53 5.72 47.36
N LEU A 14 32.59 5.27 48.20
CA LEU A 14 31.45 4.47 47.76
C LEU A 14 30.56 5.23 46.77
N LEU A 15 30.27 6.50 47.05
CA LEU A 15 29.52 7.37 46.15
C LEU A 15 30.24 7.59 44.82
N LEU A 16 31.55 7.77 44.85
CA LEU A 16 32.37 7.94 43.66
C LEU A 16 32.36 6.67 42.79
N LEU A 17 32.51 5.49 43.40
CA LEU A 17 32.40 4.20 42.71
C LEU A 17 31.01 4.00 42.10
N ALA A 18 29.95 4.31 42.85
CA ALA A 18 28.58 4.21 42.36
C ALA A 18 28.32 5.15 41.16
N GLY A 19 28.85 6.38 41.22
CA GLY A 19 28.77 7.35 40.12
C GLY A 19 29.50 6.89 38.86
N LEU A 20 30.73 6.37 39.01
CA LEU A 20 31.50 5.82 37.88
C LEU A 20 30.79 4.61 37.25
N LEU A 21 30.22 3.73 38.07
CA LEU A 21 29.46 2.58 37.59
C LEU A 21 28.20 3.02 36.82
N ALA A 22 27.47 4.02 37.32
CA ALA A 22 26.29 4.55 36.65
C ALA A 22 26.63 5.16 35.27
N ILE A 23 27.73 5.92 35.17
CA ILE A 23 28.23 6.47 33.90
C ILE A 23 28.63 5.35 32.94
N PHE A 24 29.34 4.33 33.44
CA PHE A 24 29.75 3.19 32.63
C PHE A 24 28.55 2.44 32.05
N LEU A 25 27.53 2.14 32.87
CA LEU A 25 26.30 1.51 32.41
C LEU A 25 25.58 2.39 31.39
N ALA A 26 25.38 3.67 31.68
CA ALA A 26 24.71 4.61 30.77
C ALA A 26 25.40 4.68 29.39
N SER A 27 26.74 4.63 29.36
CA SER A 27 27.52 4.62 28.10
C SER A 27 27.34 3.35 27.25
N ARG A 28 26.86 2.26 27.86
CA ARG A 28 26.61 0.97 27.20
C ARG A 28 25.16 0.78 26.76
N LEU A 29 24.24 1.64 27.19
CA LEU A 29 22.86 1.62 26.71
C LEU A 29 22.83 2.12 25.27
N GLN A 30 22.57 1.22 24.34
CA GLN A 30 22.32 1.58 22.95
C GLN A 30 20.81 1.70 22.75
N PRO A 31 20.29 2.87 22.34
CA PRO A 31 18.90 2.96 21.92
C PRO A 31 18.72 2.09 20.68
N TYR A 32 17.69 1.26 20.70
CA TYR A 32 17.32 0.43 19.57
C TYR A 32 15.98 0.93 19.03
N THR A 33 15.88 1.02 17.71
CA THR A 33 14.63 1.34 17.03
C THR A 33 13.92 0.05 16.70
N GLU A 34 12.74 -0.14 17.29
CA GLU A 34 11.84 -1.22 16.94
C GLU A 34 10.88 -0.77 15.84
N THR A 35 10.85 -1.51 14.73
CA THR A 35 9.81 -1.32 13.71
C THR A 35 8.58 -2.11 14.14
N ILE A 36 7.53 -1.40 14.53
CA ILE A 36 6.24 -2.02 14.87
C ILE A 36 5.40 -2.13 13.59
N ASP A 37 5.01 -3.35 13.23
CA ASP A 37 4.07 -3.58 12.14
C ASP A 37 2.64 -3.26 12.60
N LEU A 38 2.14 -2.09 12.19
CA LEU A 38 0.76 -1.65 12.43
C LEU A 38 -0.23 -2.21 11.40
N GLY A 39 0.26 -3.06 10.48
CA GLY A 39 -0.48 -3.55 9.33
C GLY A 39 -0.75 -2.45 8.29
N PRO A 40 -1.67 -2.72 7.35
CA PRO A 40 -1.96 -1.79 6.26
C PRO A 40 -2.53 -0.47 6.77
N SER A 41 -2.01 0.64 6.22
CA SER A 41 -2.54 1.97 6.47
C SER A 41 -4.02 2.09 6.03
N PRO A 42 -4.81 3.03 6.56
CA PRO A 42 -6.18 3.25 6.12
C PRO A 42 -6.32 3.46 4.61
N GLU A 43 -5.32 4.10 3.99
CA GLU A 43 -5.24 4.32 2.55
C GLU A 43 -5.05 2.99 1.79
N ALA A 44 -4.13 2.15 2.25
CA ALA A 44 -3.88 0.83 1.66
C ALA A 44 -5.09 -0.12 1.84
N ARG A 45 -5.82 0.00 2.96
CA ARG A 45 -7.05 -0.77 3.18
C ARG A 45 -8.15 -0.40 2.20
N ARG A 46 -8.29 0.89 1.87
CA ARG A 46 -9.26 1.38 0.90
C ARG A 46 -8.81 1.14 -0.54
N ASN A 47 -7.51 1.04 -0.78
CA ASN A 47 -6.92 0.90 -2.11
C ASN A 47 -5.94 -0.27 -2.19
N PRO A 48 -6.43 -1.47 -2.58
CA PRO A 48 -5.57 -2.63 -2.83
C PRO A 48 -4.47 -2.36 -3.87
N TYR A 49 -4.66 -1.39 -4.76
CA TYR A 49 -3.72 -1.02 -5.82
C TYR A 49 -2.89 0.24 -5.51
N LEU A 50 -2.83 0.67 -4.24
CA LEU A 50 -2.09 1.88 -3.84
C LEU A 50 -0.61 1.82 -4.24
N ALA A 51 0.02 0.65 -4.11
CA ALA A 51 1.42 0.48 -4.50
C ALA A 51 1.64 0.73 -6.01
N ALA A 52 0.72 0.26 -6.86
CA ALA A 52 0.78 0.47 -8.30
C ALA A 52 0.58 1.95 -8.66
N GLU A 53 -0.38 2.62 -8.02
CA GLU A 53 -0.61 4.06 -8.19
C GLU A 53 0.63 4.89 -7.82
N LEU A 54 1.25 4.59 -6.67
CA LEU A 54 2.46 5.27 -6.23
C LEU A 54 3.65 5.00 -7.17
N PHE A 55 3.78 3.77 -7.66
CA PHE A 55 4.82 3.39 -8.60
C PHE A 55 4.71 4.16 -9.92
N LEU A 56 3.51 4.19 -10.51
CA LEU A 56 3.24 4.92 -11.75
C LEU A 56 3.44 6.43 -11.59
N ARG A 57 3.00 7.00 -10.46
CA ARG A 57 3.24 8.43 -10.15
C ARG A 57 4.73 8.74 -10.04
N LYS A 58 5.52 7.87 -9.43
CA LYS A 58 6.99 8.03 -9.39
C LYS A 58 7.64 7.99 -10.77
N GLN A 59 7.00 7.36 -11.76
CA GLN A 59 7.43 7.38 -13.16
C GLN A 59 6.92 8.59 -13.95
N GLY A 60 6.20 9.52 -13.30
CA GLY A 60 5.63 10.69 -13.97
C GLY A 60 4.32 10.41 -14.72
N VAL A 61 3.69 9.25 -14.49
CA VAL A 61 2.38 8.93 -15.06
C VAL A 61 1.29 9.50 -14.18
N THR A 62 0.36 10.24 -14.76
CA THR A 62 -0.85 10.73 -14.06
C THR A 62 -1.79 9.56 -13.82
N VAL A 63 -2.02 9.23 -12.55
CA VAL A 63 -2.93 8.16 -12.14
C VAL A 63 -4.06 8.72 -11.29
N SER A 64 -5.29 8.40 -11.72
CA SER A 64 -6.53 8.66 -10.98
C SER A 64 -7.26 7.35 -10.75
N ARG A 65 -7.93 7.24 -9.60
CA ARG A 65 -8.79 6.12 -9.26
C ARG A 65 -10.25 6.53 -9.42
N ALA A 66 -11.04 5.63 -9.99
CA ALA A 66 -12.49 5.70 -9.95
C ALA A 66 -13.04 4.44 -9.30
N ASP A 67 -14.08 4.57 -8.47
CA ASP A 67 -14.76 3.43 -7.85
C ASP A 67 -15.81 2.77 -8.77
N GLY A 68 -16.06 3.35 -9.95
CA GLY A 68 -17.00 2.82 -10.93
C GLY A 68 -16.80 3.39 -12.34
N LEU A 69 -17.55 2.84 -13.30
CA LEU A 69 -17.44 3.19 -14.72
C LEU A 69 -18.10 4.52 -15.10
N GLU A 70 -18.68 5.25 -14.15
CA GLU A 70 -19.27 6.57 -14.41
C GLU A 70 -18.22 7.59 -14.90
N VAL A 71 -16.95 7.38 -14.53
CA VAL A 71 -15.81 8.18 -15.01
C VAL A 71 -15.68 8.19 -16.54
N LEU A 72 -16.19 7.17 -17.23
CA LEU A 72 -16.16 7.11 -18.70
C LEU A 72 -16.92 8.25 -19.38
N LYS A 73 -17.83 8.94 -18.66
CA LYS A 73 -18.55 10.11 -19.18
C LYS A 73 -17.64 11.32 -19.35
N GLU A 74 -16.60 11.42 -18.53
CA GLU A 74 -15.69 12.57 -18.46
C GLU A 74 -14.29 12.22 -18.99
N LEU A 75 -13.96 10.93 -19.07
CA LEU A 75 -12.65 10.45 -19.50
C LEU A 75 -12.55 10.39 -21.04
N PRO A 76 -11.77 11.27 -21.68
CA PRO A 76 -11.56 11.19 -23.12
C PRO A 76 -10.87 9.86 -23.48
N PRO A 77 -11.29 9.17 -24.55
CA PRO A 77 -10.69 7.91 -24.97
C PRO A 77 -9.21 8.00 -25.30
N SER A 78 -8.83 8.96 -26.14
CA SER A 78 -7.47 9.05 -26.67
C SER A 78 -6.45 9.41 -25.60
N GLY A 79 -5.32 8.70 -25.60
CA GLY A 79 -4.21 8.93 -24.67
C GLY A 79 -4.47 8.43 -23.24
N HIS A 80 -5.59 7.76 -22.98
CA HIS A 80 -5.94 7.24 -21.66
C HIS A 80 -5.94 5.71 -21.66
N THR A 81 -5.51 5.16 -20.53
CA THR A 81 -5.54 3.72 -20.27
C THR A 81 -6.38 3.47 -19.03
N LEU A 82 -7.42 2.67 -19.17
CA LEU A 82 -8.25 2.23 -18.05
C LEU A 82 -7.76 0.86 -17.56
N LEU A 83 -7.40 0.79 -16.29
CA LEU A 83 -7.08 -0.47 -15.60
C LEU A 83 -8.31 -0.97 -14.85
N LEU A 84 -8.93 -2.05 -15.33
CA LEU A 84 -10.10 -2.67 -14.73
C LEU A 84 -9.72 -3.97 -14.02
N LEU A 85 -9.21 -3.83 -12.80
CA LEU A 85 -8.61 -4.92 -12.04
C LEU A 85 -9.53 -5.53 -10.97
N GLY A 86 -10.63 -4.84 -10.63
CA GLY A 86 -11.63 -5.31 -9.67
C GLY A 86 -12.68 -6.25 -10.28
N SER A 87 -13.48 -6.88 -9.41
CA SER A 87 -14.60 -7.73 -9.84
C SER A 87 -15.63 -6.96 -10.65
N ARG A 88 -16.12 -7.58 -11.72
CA ARG A 88 -17.12 -7.08 -12.66
C ARG A 88 -18.46 -7.79 -12.51
N SER A 89 -18.66 -8.54 -11.42
CA SER A 89 -19.92 -9.24 -11.11
C SER A 89 -21.18 -8.35 -11.14
N GLY A 90 -21.04 -7.05 -10.84
CA GLY A 90 -22.13 -6.07 -10.92
C GLY A 90 -22.24 -5.30 -12.24
N MET A 91 -21.43 -5.63 -13.26
CA MET A 91 -21.43 -4.90 -14.52
C MET A 91 -22.68 -5.21 -15.35
N THR A 92 -23.37 -4.15 -15.77
CA THR A 92 -24.52 -4.30 -16.69
C THR A 92 -24.07 -4.41 -18.14
N PRO A 93 -24.85 -5.08 -19.02
CA PRO A 93 -24.55 -5.12 -20.46
C PRO A 93 -24.42 -3.74 -21.11
N GLY A 94 -25.15 -2.73 -20.60
CA GLY A 94 -25.03 -1.35 -21.09
C GLY A 94 -23.71 -0.68 -20.71
N GLN A 95 -23.17 -0.98 -19.53
CA GLN A 95 -21.84 -0.51 -19.11
C GLN A 95 -20.73 -1.18 -19.90
N ALA A 96 -20.85 -2.50 -20.15
CA ALA A 96 -19.91 -3.25 -20.97
C ALA A 96 -19.80 -2.66 -22.39
N ARG A 97 -20.94 -2.42 -23.05
CA ARG A 97 -20.96 -1.79 -24.38
C ARG A 97 -20.33 -0.40 -24.40
N ARG A 98 -20.61 0.45 -23.40
CA ARG A 98 -20.00 1.78 -23.31
C ARG A 98 -18.48 1.71 -23.13
N LEU A 99 -18.00 0.75 -22.34
CA LEU A 99 -16.58 0.57 -22.12
C LEU A 99 -15.86 0.11 -23.39
N LEU A 100 -16.45 -0.82 -24.13
CA LEU A 100 -15.91 -1.28 -25.41
C LEU A 100 -15.92 -0.16 -26.45
N GLN A 101 -17.02 0.58 -26.57
CA GLN A 101 -17.10 1.76 -27.44
C GLN A 101 -16.04 2.82 -27.09
N TRP A 102 -15.78 3.04 -25.80
CA TRP A 102 -14.71 3.92 -25.36
C TRP A 102 -13.34 3.40 -25.81
N SER A 103 -13.11 2.08 -25.76
CA SER A 103 -11.85 1.50 -26.25
C SER A 103 -11.71 1.62 -27.78
N GLU A 104 -12.79 1.38 -28.53
CA GLU A 104 -12.85 1.53 -29.99
C GLU A 104 -12.53 2.97 -30.44
N GLN A 105 -12.81 3.97 -29.60
CA GLN A 105 -12.48 5.38 -29.85
C GLN A 105 -11.01 5.74 -29.56
N GLY A 106 -10.15 4.75 -29.28
CA GLY A 106 -8.71 4.91 -29.05
C GLY A 106 -8.29 4.87 -27.58
N GLY A 107 -9.20 4.51 -26.68
CA GLY A 107 -8.88 4.20 -25.29
C GLY A 107 -8.27 2.81 -25.14
N HIS A 108 -7.30 2.67 -24.26
CA HIS A 108 -6.69 1.37 -23.97
C HIS A 108 -7.34 0.76 -22.73
N LEU A 109 -7.73 -0.51 -22.81
CA LEU A 109 -8.30 -1.25 -21.69
C LEU A 109 -7.36 -2.38 -21.28
N VAL A 110 -6.98 -2.42 -20.00
CA VAL A 110 -6.28 -3.55 -19.38
C VAL A 110 -7.17 -4.14 -18.31
N LEU A 111 -7.50 -5.41 -18.44
CA LEU A 111 -8.38 -6.12 -17.52
C LEU A 111 -7.83 -7.50 -17.20
N ILE A 112 -8.24 -8.05 -16.06
CA ILE A 112 -7.95 -9.43 -15.67
C ILE A 112 -9.14 -10.30 -16.08
N ALA A 113 -8.92 -11.36 -16.85
CA ALA A 113 -9.98 -12.32 -17.20
C ALA A 113 -10.52 -12.99 -15.93
N GLU A 114 -11.83 -12.85 -15.67
CA GLU A 114 -12.47 -13.42 -14.47
C GLU A 114 -12.80 -14.91 -14.63
N ARG A 115 -12.99 -15.35 -15.87
CA ARG A 115 -13.36 -16.71 -16.23
C ARG A 115 -12.53 -17.15 -17.42
N LEU A 116 -12.16 -18.43 -17.41
CA LEU A 116 -11.52 -19.05 -18.55
C LEU A 116 -12.57 -19.32 -19.65
N TRP A 117 -12.10 -19.33 -20.88
CA TRP A 117 -12.91 -19.73 -22.03
C TRP A 117 -13.35 -21.18 -21.88
N ASP A 118 -14.64 -21.43 -22.08
CA ASP A 118 -15.19 -22.78 -22.19
C ASP A 118 -15.28 -23.15 -23.67
N GLU A 119 -14.53 -24.17 -24.08
CA GLU A 119 -14.49 -24.63 -25.48
C GLU A 119 -15.81 -25.29 -25.91
N ASP A 120 -16.51 -25.95 -24.99
CA ASP A 120 -17.75 -26.67 -25.27
C ASP A 120 -18.91 -25.68 -25.43
N GLU A 121 -19.00 -24.70 -24.52
CA GLU A 121 -20.04 -23.66 -24.57
C GLU A 121 -19.71 -22.51 -25.54
N LYS A 122 -18.48 -22.44 -26.05
CA LYS A 122 -17.93 -21.36 -26.90
C LYS A 122 -18.15 -19.96 -26.29
N LYS A 123 -17.95 -19.85 -24.98
CA LYS A 123 -18.05 -18.59 -24.24
C LYS A 123 -17.29 -18.71 -22.92
N SER A 124 -16.86 -17.58 -22.37
CA SER A 124 -16.24 -17.51 -21.03
C SER A 124 -17.25 -17.22 -19.92
N GLY A 125 -18.40 -16.62 -20.27
CA GLY A 125 -19.34 -16.04 -19.32
C GLY A 125 -18.88 -14.67 -18.79
N ASP A 126 -17.84 -14.08 -19.37
CA ASP A 126 -17.44 -12.69 -19.13
C ASP A 126 -18.08 -11.79 -20.19
N LEU A 127 -18.89 -10.82 -19.74
CA LEU A 127 -19.64 -9.93 -20.63
C LEU A 127 -18.77 -9.10 -21.59
N LEU A 128 -17.53 -8.78 -21.22
CA LEU A 128 -16.61 -8.03 -22.07
C LEU A 128 -15.93 -8.97 -23.07
N LEU A 129 -15.40 -10.08 -22.59
CA LEU A 129 -14.61 -10.99 -23.42
C LEU A 129 -15.48 -11.77 -24.43
N ASP A 130 -16.71 -12.10 -24.07
CA ASP A 130 -17.64 -12.79 -24.98
C ASP A 130 -18.19 -11.90 -26.11
N SER A 131 -17.87 -10.60 -26.07
CA SER A 131 -18.30 -9.63 -27.09
C SER A 131 -17.19 -9.20 -28.06
N LEU A 132 -16.00 -9.78 -27.92
CA LEU A 132 -14.86 -9.63 -28.83
C LEU A 132 -14.81 -10.80 -29.82
#